data_AF-A0AAV5YYW1-F1
#
_entry.id   AF-A0AAV5YYW1-F1
#
_cell.length_a   1.000
_cell.length_b   1.000
_cell.length_c   1.000
_cell.angle_alpha   90.00
_cell.angle_beta   90.00
_cell.angle_gamma   90.00
#
_symmetry.space_group_name_H-M   'P 1'
#
loop_
_entity.id
_entity.type
_entity.pdbx_description
1 polymer ?
#
loop_
_entity_poly.entity_id
_entity_poly.type
_entity_poly.pdbx_seq_one_letter_code
_entity_poly.pdbx_strand_id
1 'polypeptide(L)'
;MLRARAGLVALALAGLRLCSGPGSAADVDLTDLVGAYLKAGAEQAPGVVAARAYVEPARPTAAPAPQPDVSVVLLPYSAAFEAELDAVKAGLRDSVDGYARGATRIEATRVNYERALLAAGGGALVRSEITDAQGGARVGDVPAGEWLVLAWREGGHMAKRFKLRDQDAKRYPHVPSNVTYSIVTYWRVRVAVRPAETVEIAMSDRNAWMTAGRQETGSPVLPRPPAAGGGSQKGR
;
A
#
# COMPACT_ATOMS: atom_id res chain seq x y z
N MET A 1 -2.96 -67.66 43.71
CA MET A 1 -4.28 -67.16 44.17
C MET A 1 -4.06 -65.73 44.66
N LEU A 2 -4.36 -64.71 43.85
CA LEU A 2 -5.62 -63.95 43.75
C LEU A 2 -5.71 -62.74 44.73
N ARG A 3 -5.74 -61.54 44.12
CA ARG A 3 -6.48 -60.29 44.48
C ARG A 3 -5.92 -59.26 45.50
N ALA A 4 -5.40 -58.17 44.91
CA ALA A 4 -5.94 -56.79 44.86
C ALA A 4 -6.22 -55.98 46.16
N ARG A 5 -5.62 -54.78 46.20
CA ARG A 5 -6.24 -53.42 46.40
C ARG A 5 -5.12 -52.37 46.26
N ALA A 6 -5.06 -51.60 45.18
CA ALA A 6 -5.71 -50.29 44.98
C ALA A 6 -5.24 -49.22 45.99
N GLY A 7 -4.38 -48.30 45.53
CA GLY A 7 -3.95 -47.11 46.25
C GLY A 7 -3.27 -46.14 45.28
N LEU A 8 -4.05 -45.21 44.75
CA LEU A 8 -3.74 -44.29 43.65
C LEU A 8 -3.45 -42.92 44.28
N VAL A 9 -2.23 -42.39 44.12
CA VAL A 9 -1.94 -40.97 44.39
C VAL A 9 -1.05 -40.45 43.27
N ALA A 10 -1.68 -39.71 42.36
CA ALA A 10 -1.05 -38.96 41.30
C ALA A 10 -0.57 -37.61 41.86
N LEU A 11 0.73 -37.32 41.76
CA LEU A 11 1.25 -35.96 41.97
C LEU A 11 1.26 -35.24 40.62
N ALA A 12 0.31 -34.33 40.44
CA ALA A 12 0.25 -33.42 39.30
C ALA A 12 1.23 -32.26 39.53
N LEU A 13 2.36 -32.26 38.82
CA LEU A 13 3.21 -31.08 38.66
C LEU A 13 2.58 -30.17 37.59
N ALA A 14 1.84 -29.17 38.06
CA ALA A 14 1.35 -28.08 37.25
C ALA A 14 2.53 -27.21 36.77
N GLY A 15 3.01 -27.49 35.56
CA GLY A 15 3.88 -26.59 34.83
C GLY A 15 3.12 -25.32 34.48
N LEU A 16 3.43 -24.24 35.20
CA LEU A 16 2.94 -22.89 34.96
C LEU A 16 3.39 -22.44 33.57
N ARG A 17 2.55 -22.69 32.54
CA ARG A 17 2.72 -22.06 31.23
C ARG A 17 2.41 -20.57 31.39
N LEU A 18 3.47 -19.76 31.37
CA LEU A 18 3.36 -18.33 31.11
C LEU A 18 2.57 -18.15 29.81
N CYS A 19 1.35 -17.65 29.94
CA CYS A 19 0.60 -17.10 28.83
C CYS A 19 1.39 -15.89 28.32
N SER A 20 2.09 -16.07 27.20
CA SER A 20 2.51 -14.96 26.36
C SER A 20 1.25 -14.25 25.90
N GLY A 21 0.83 -13.22 26.63
CA GLY A 21 -0.19 -12.29 26.17
C GLY A 21 0.28 -11.62 24.86
N PRO A 22 -0.65 -11.12 24.03
CA PRO A 22 -0.27 -10.30 22.89
C PRO A 22 0.46 -9.08 23.44
N GLY A 23 1.78 -9.06 23.27
CA GLY A 23 2.56 -7.86 23.51
C GLY A 23 1.97 -6.78 22.63
N SER A 24 1.37 -5.76 23.25
CA SER A 24 1.18 -4.46 22.62
C SER A 24 2.53 -4.13 21.99
N ALA A 25 2.58 -3.96 20.67
CA ALA A 25 3.78 -3.60 19.95
C ALA A 25 4.35 -2.36 20.63
N ALA A 26 5.38 -2.56 21.45
CA ALA A 26 6.09 -1.47 22.07
C ALA A 26 6.53 -0.57 20.92
N ASP A 27 6.26 0.72 21.06
CA ASP A 27 6.73 1.77 20.19
C ASP A 27 8.26 1.63 20.13
N VAL A 28 8.76 0.91 19.12
CA VAL A 28 10.19 0.73 18.95
C VAL A 28 10.71 2.12 18.64
N ASP A 29 11.62 2.63 19.48
CA ASP A 29 12.28 3.89 19.18
C ASP A 29 12.87 3.78 17.77
N LEU A 30 12.37 4.61 16.86
CA LEU A 30 12.79 4.60 15.46
C LEU A 30 14.30 4.81 15.33
N THR A 31 14.92 5.49 16.31
CA THR A 31 16.38 5.67 16.38
C THR A 31 17.08 4.33 16.58
N ASP A 32 16.60 3.50 17.51
CA ASP A 32 17.15 2.16 17.76
C ASP A 32 16.91 1.23 16.58
N LEU A 33 15.71 1.30 15.97
CA LEU A 33 15.38 0.56 14.75
C LEU A 33 16.38 0.90 13.64
N VAL A 34 16.53 2.19 13.32
CA VAL A 34 17.45 2.67 12.29
C VAL A 34 18.88 2.26 12.61
N GLY A 35 19.31 2.42 13.86
CA GLY A 35 20.64 2.00 14.32
C GLY A 35 20.93 0.53 14.03
N ALA A 36 19.95 -0.36 14.22
CA ALA A 36 20.09 -1.78 13.92
C ALA A 36 20.30 -2.05 12.42
N TYR A 37 19.54 -1.41 11.52
CA TYR A 37 19.74 -1.58 10.07
C TYR A 37 21.06 -0.99 9.58
N LEU A 38 21.46 0.18 10.10
CA LEU A 38 22.73 0.80 9.74
C LEU A 38 23.92 -0.08 10.18
N LYS A 39 23.84 -0.65 11.38
CA LYS A 39 24.82 -1.62 11.86
C LYS A 39 24.87 -2.86 10.96
N ALA A 40 23.71 -3.45 10.64
CA ALA A 40 23.64 -4.61 9.74
C ALA A 40 24.25 -4.30 8.36
N GLY A 41 23.97 -3.12 7.80
CA GLY A 41 24.51 -2.70 6.51
C GLY A 41 26.03 -2.47 6.52
N ALA A 42 26.62 -2.11 7.67
CA ALA A 42 28.06 -1.96 7.82
C ALA A 42 28.80 -3.28 8.06
N GLU A 43 28.16 -4.23 8.75
CA GLU A 43 28.80 -5.48 9.19
C GLU A 43 28.57 -6.66 8.23
N GLN A 44 27.56 -6.60 7.38
CA GLN A 44 27.07 -7.76 6.63
C GLN A 44 27.04 -7.50 5.13
N ALA A 45 27.19 -8.56 4.34
CA ALA A 45 27.01 -8.48 2.90
C ALA A 45 25.55 -8.11 2.60
N PRO A 46 25.30 -7.09 1.75
CA PRO A 46 23.95 -6.66 1.45
C PRO A 46 23.16 -7.77 0.74
N GLY A 47 21.87 -7.84 1.05
CA GLY A 47 20.91 -8.64 0.31
C GLY A 47 20.30 -7.86 -0.85
N VAL A 48 19.39 -8.53 -1.55
CA VAL A 48 18.63 -7.96 -2.67
C VAL A 48 17.17 -8.34 -2.54
N VAL A 49 16.27 -7.40 -2.82
CA VAL A 49 14.84 -7.67 -2.98
C VAL A 49 14.48 -7.54 -4.45
N ALA A 50 14.07 -8.64 -5.07
CA ALA A 50 13.62 -8.69 -6.45
C ALA A 50 12.10 -8.83 -6.49
N ALA A 51 11.44 -7.95 -7.24
CA ALA A 51 10.00 -7.90 -7.34
C ALA A 51 9.55 -8.23 -8.76
N ARG A 52 8.48 -9.01 -8.87
CA ARG A 52 7.83 -9.33 -10.13
C ARG A 52 6.35 -9.01 -10.06
N ALA A 53 5.92 -8.07 -10.88
CA ALA A 53 4.53 -7.67 -11.05
C ALA A 53 3.92 -8.27 -12.31
N TYR A 54 2.74 -8.88 -12.19
CA TYR A 54 2.08 -9.50 -13.34
C TYR A 54 0.56 -9.64 -13.15
N VAL A 55 -0.19 -9.74 -14.25
CA VAL A 55 -1.60 -10.14 -14.25
C VAL A 55 -1.65 -11.67 -14.37
N GLU A 56 -2.37 -12.32 -13.47
CA GLU A 56 -2.61 -13.76 -13.55
C GLU A 56 -3.41 -14.08 -14.83
N PRO A 57 -3.03 -15.12 -15.58
CA PRO A 57 -3.74 -15.47 -16.79
C PRO A 57 -5.16 -15.94 -16.48
N ALA A 58 -6.11 -15.57 -17.34
CA ALA A 58 -7.50 -16.06 -17.22
C ALA A 58 -7.63 -17.57 -17.47
N ARG A 59 -6.68 -18.15 -18.24
CA ARG A 59 -6.60 -19.58 -18.52
C ARG A 59 -5.34 -20.17 -17.88
N PRO A 60 -5.39 -21.35 -17.24
CA PRO A 60 -4.22 -21.95 -16.58
C PRO A 60 -3.00 -22.19 -17.49
N THR A 61 -3.21 -22.30 -18.81
CA THR A 61 -2.15 -22.60 -19.78
C THR A 61 -1.53 -21.36 -20.42
N ALA A 62 -2.07 -20.16 -20.18
CA ALA A 62 -1.51 -18.93 -20.73
C ALA A 62 -0.38 -18.41 -19.83
N ALA A 63 0.58 -17.70 -20.43
CA ALA A 63 1.64 -17.04 -19.66
C ALA A 63 1.08 -15.83 -18.88
N PRO A 64 1.57 -15.56 -17.67
CA PRO A 64 1.24 -14.34 -16.95
C PRO A 64 1.71 -13.10 -17.72
N ALA A 65 0.88 -12.06 -17.77
CA ALA A 65 1.21 -10.82 -18.47
C ALA A 65 1.98 -9.88 -17.52
N PRO A 66 3.14 -9.33 -17.91
CA PRO A 66 3.89 -8.43 -17.04
C PRO A 66 3.12 -7.13 -16.74
N GLN A 67 3.33 -6.57 -15.54
CA GLN A 67 2.79 -5.26 -15.15
C GLN A 67 3.91 -4.24 -14.96
N PRO A 68 4.15 -3.36 -15.96
CA PRO A 68 5.06 -2.23 -15.78
C PRO A 68 4.45 -1.13 -14.90
N ASP A 69 5.31 -0.20 -14.51
CA ASP A 69 4.94 1.04 -13.81
C ASP A 69 4.31 0.81 -12.43
N VAL A 70 4.66 -0.30 -11.76
CA VAL A 70 4.36 -0.49 -10.35
C VAL A 70 5.46 0.19 -9.54
N SER A 71 5.09 1.19 -8.75
CA SER A 71 6.00 1.81 -7.77
C SER A 71 6.19 0.84 -6.62
N VAL A 72 7.44 0.52 -6.27
CA VAL A 72 7.82 -0.38 -5.18
C VAL A 72 8.65 0.41 -4.20
N VAL A 73 8.21 0.51 -2.94
CA VAL A 73 8.98 1.12 -1.86
C VAL A 73 9.28 0.08 -0.80
N LEU A 74 10.55 0.01 -0.42
CA LEU A 74 11.07 -0.84 0.63
C LEU A 74 11.38 0.02 1.86
N LEU A 75 10.81 -0.35 3.00
CA LEU A 75 10.89 0.39 4.26
C LEU A 75 11.29 -0.56 5.40
N PRO A 76 12.11 -0.11 6.37
CA PRO A 76 12.33 -0.86 7.61
C PRO A 76 10.99 -1.25 8.24
N TYR A 77 10.85 -2.51 8.63
CA TYR A 77 9.61 -3.00 9.21
C TYR A 77 9.34 -2.37 10.58
N SER A 78 8.15 -1.81 10.76
CA SER A 78 7.61 -1.38 12.05
C SER A 78 6.17 -1.89 12.17
N ALA A 79 5.88 -2.58 13.28
CA ALA A 79 4.55 -3.08 13.57
C ALA A 79 3.52 -1.94 13.76
N ALA A 80 3.96 -0.79 14.28
CA ALA A 80 3.11 0.39 14.40
C ALA A 80 2.71 0.94 13.02
N PHE A 81 3.68 1.08 12.10
CA PHE A 81 3.40 1.50 10.73
C PHE A 81 2.50 0.51 9.98
N GLU A 82 2.73 -0.79 10.12
CA GLU A 82 1.86 -1.81 9.53
C GLU A 82 0.42 -1.72 10.08
N ALA A 83 0.27 -1.51 11.39
CA ALA A 83 -1.03 -1.34 12.03
C ALA A 83 -1.77 -0.07 11.56
N GLU A 84 -1.06 1.04 11.33
CA GLU A 84 -1.66 2.25 10.75
C GLU A 84 -2.20 2.01 9.34
N LEU A 85 -1.45 1.28 8.50
CA LEU A 85 -1.91 0.88 7.17
C LEU A 85 -3.16 -0.02 7.26
N ASP A 86 -3.17 -0.99 8.18
CA ASP A 86 -4.34 -1.85 8.39
C ASP A 86 -5.56 -1.08 8.90
N ALA A 87 -5.37 -0.06 9.76
CA ALA A 87 -6.44 0.80 10.22
C ALA A 87 -7.06 1.62 9.07
N VAL A 88 -6.22 2.15 8.15
CA VAL A 88 -6.73 2.82 6.94
C VAL A 88 -7.55 1.85 6.09
N LYS A 89 -7.06 0.62 5.87
CA LYS A 89 -7.76 -0.41 5.10
C LYS A 89 -9.10 -0.80 5.73
N ALA A 90 -9.15 -0.98 7.05
CA ALA A 90 -10.37 -1.32 7.78
C ALA A 90 -11.46 -0.25 7.57
N GLY A 91 -11.08 1.03 7.62
CA GLY A 91 -12.01 2.15 7.45
C GLY A 91 -12.49 2.42 6.01
N LEU A 92 -11.99 1.70 5.01
CA LEU A 92 -12.32 1.98 3.59
C LEU A 92 -13.79 1.73 3.26
N ARG A 93 -14.41 0.71 3.87
CA ARG A 93 -15.77 0.28 3.54
C ARG A 93 -16.84 0.88 4.45
N ASP A 94 -16.43 1.63 5.47
CA ASP A 94 -17.34 2.22 6.44
C ASP A 94 -18.09 3.41 5.86
N SER A 95 -17.53 4.08 4.83
CA SER A 95 -18.18 5.21 4.17
C SER A 95 -17.64 5.45 2.76
N VAL A 96 -18.42 6.19 1.95
CA VAL A 96 -18.01 6.64 0.62
C VAL A 96 -16.79 7.57 0.69
N ASP A 97 -16.70 8.42 1.72
CA ASP A 97 -15.53 9.29 1.94
C ASP A 97 -14.29 8.48 2.31
N GLY A 98 -14.44 7.45 3.15
CA GLY A 98 -13.40 6.49 3.48
C GLY A 98 -12.83 5.80 2.25
N TYR A 99 -13.71 5.34 1.34
CA TYR A 99 -13.30 4.74 0.07
C TYR A 99 -12.61 5.75 -0.86
N ALA A 100 -13.13 6.98 -0.97
CA ALA A 100 -12.63 8.02 -1.88
C ALA A 100 -11.29 8.64 -1.42
N ARG A 101 -11.00 8.63 -0.11
CA ARG A 101 -9.76 9.17 0.47
C ARG A 101 -8.75 8.09 0.85
N GLY A 102 -9.09 6.82 0.66
CA GLY A 102 -8.26 5.68 1.05
C GLY A 102 -6.82 5.77 0.52
N ALA A 103 -6.67 6.00 -0.78
CA ALA A 103 -5.36 6.14 -1.42
C ALA A 103 -4.55 7.31 -0.83
N THR A 104 -5.19 8.45 -0.60
CA THR A 104 -4.56 9.64 0.00
C THR A 104 -4.13 9.39 1.44
N ARG A 105 -4.93 8.65 2.22
CA ARG A 105 -4.56 8.29 3.60
C ARG A 105 -3.36 7.34 3.63
N ILE A 106 -3.34 6.30 2.77
CA ILE A 106 -2.18 5.40 2.65
C ILE A 106 -0.91 6.18 2.28
N GLU A 107 -1.01 7.08 1.30
CA GLU A 107 0.12 7.93 0.90
C GLU A 107 0.59 8.83 2.05
N ALA A 108 -0.32 9.48 2.77
CA ALA A 108 0.03 10.31 3.91
C ALA A 108 0.70 9.50 5.03
N THR A 109 0.18 8.31 5.35
CA THR A 109 0.78 7.38 6.33
C THR A 109 2.19 6.98 5.90
N ARG A 110 2.39 6.59 4.62
CA ARG A 110 3.72 6.29 4.07
C ARG A 110 4.68 7.48 4.20
N VAL A 111 4.28 8.66 3.72
CA VAL A 111 5.12 9.87 3.73
C VAL A 111 5.49 10.30 5.16
N ASN A 112 4.57 10.15 6.11
CA ASN A 112 4.83 10.43 7.51
C ASN A 112 5.86 9.47 8.10
N TYR A 113 5.75 8.17 7.79
CA TYR A 113 6.72 7.18 8.23
C TYR A 113 8.10 7.40 7.60
N GLU A 114 8.16 7.69 6.30
CA GLU A 114 9.41 8.06 5.61
C GLU A 114 10.07 9.30 6.24
N ARG A 115 9.27 10.32 6.59
CA ARG A 115 9.76 11.50 7.30
C ARG A 115 10.29 11.17 8.69
N ALA A 116 9.62 10.26 9.41
CA ALA A 116 10.05 9.82 10.74
C ALA A 116 11.37 9.03 10.66
N LEU A 117 11.51 8.12 9.68
CA LEU A 117 12.77 7.44 9.38
C LEU A 117 13.89 8.43 9.05
N LEU A 118 13.62 9.44 8.22
CA LEU A 118 14.59 10.47 7.88
C LEU A 118 15.03 11.26 9.12
N ALA A 119 14.08 11.65 9.98
CA ALA A 119 14.38 12.36 11.23
C ALA A 119 15.24 11.51 12.20
N ALA A 120 15.06 10.19 12.19
CA ALA A 120 15.88 9.23 12.94
C ALA A 120 17.24 8.91 12.26
N GLY A 121 17.58 9.57 11.14
CA GLY A 121 18.83 9.34 10.41
C GLY A 121 18.80 8.17 9.42
N GLY A 122 17.64 7.54 9.24
CA GLY A 122 17.40 6.36 8.39
C GLY A 122 16.99 6.68 6.96
N GLY A 123 17.22 7.90 6.46
CA GLY A 123 16.81 8.29 5.10
C GLY A 123 17.41 7.38 4.02
N ALA A 124 18.64 6.91 4.23
CA ALA A 124 19.32 5.96 3.34
C ALA A 124 18.75 4.53 3.42
N LEU A 125 17.75 4.24 4.26
CA LEU A 125 17.06 2.95 4.32
C LEU A 125 15.77 2.95 3.49
N VAL A 126 15.23 4.11 3.13
CA VAL A 126 14.09 4.20 2.22
C VAL A 126 14.60 3.98 0.80
N ARG A 127 14.12 2.91 0.16
CA ARG A 127 14.49 2.56 -1.22
C ARG A 127 13.23 2.48 -2.06
N SER A 128 13.30 3.01 -3.27
CA SER A 128 12.18 3.00 -4.21
C SER A 128 12.64 2.57 -5.59
N GLU A 129 11.87 1.71 -6.23
CA GLU A 129 12.07 1.28 -7.62
C GLU A 129 10.74 1.28 -8.35
N ILE A 130 10.78 1.22 -9.68
CA ILE A 130 9.60 1.08 -10.53
C ILE A 130 9.78 -0.18 -11.39
N THR A 131 8.73 -0.98 -11.55
CA THR A 131 8.81 -2.16 -12.41
C THR A 131 8.99 -1.79 -13.88
N ASP A 132 9.90 -2.50 -14.55
CA ASP A 132 10.21 -2.33 -15.95
C ASP A 132 9.11 -2.89 -16.88
N ALA A 133 9.35 -2.84 -18.19
CA ALA A 133 8.45 -3.36 -19.21
C ALA A 133 8.10 -4.85 -19.03
N GLN A 134 8.94 -5.62 -18.31
CA GLN A 134 8.75 -7.04 -18.03
C GLN A 134 8.15 -7.28 -16.64
N GLY A 135 7.75 -6.21 -15.95
CA GLY A 135 7.20 -6.24 -14.61
C GLY A 135 8.25 -6.52 -13.54
N GLY A 136 9.54 -6.45 -13.85
CA GLY A 136 10.63 -6.69 -12.91
C GLY A 136 11.11 -5.41 -12.22
N ALA A 137 11.45 -5.49 -10.94
CA ALA A 137 12.22 -4.47 -10.23
C ALA A 137 13.23 -5.14 -9.30
N ARG A 138 14.38 -4.49 -9.05
CA ARG A 138 15.43 -5.05 -8.18
C ARG A 138 16.01 -3.96 -7.29
N VAL A 139 15.81 -4.10 -5.98
CA VAL A 139 16.36 -3.21 -4.96
C VAL A 139 17.61 -3.87 -4.38
N GLY A 140 18.78 -3.35 -4.75
CA GLY A 140 20.07 -3.79 -4.20
C GLY A 140 20.44 -3.09 -2.90
N ASP A 141 21.60 -3.47 -2.34
CA ASP A 141 22.19 -2.85 -1.15
C ASP A 141 21.23 -2.77 0.05
N VAL A 142 20.52 -3.88 0.30
CA VAL A 142 19.53 -3.99 1.37
C VAL A 142 20.18 -4.63 2.59
N PRO A 143 20.32 -3.90 3.73
CA PRO A 143 20.77 -4.49 4.98
C PRO A 143 19.89 -5.68 5.41
N ALA A 144 20.49 -6.65 6.09
CA ALA A 144 19.72 -7.75 6.64
C ALA A 144 18.74 -7.24 7.72
N GLY A 145 17.56 -7.86 7.78
CA GLY A 145 16.50 -7.47 8.70
C GLY A 145 15.12 -7.69 8.10
N GLU A 146 14.12 -7.21 8.83
CA GLU A 146 12.71 -7.32 8.42
C GLU A 146 12.32 -6.08 7.60
N TRP A 147 11.73 -6.25 6.43
CA TRP A 147 11.36 -5.13 5.57
C TRP A 147 9.88 -5.20 5.24
N LEU A 148 9.25 -4.03 5.14
CA LEU A 148 7.94 -3.89 4.54
C LEU A 148 8.12 -3.39 3.11
N VAL A 149 7.63 -4.19 2.15
CA VAL A 149 7.42 -3.75 0.78
C VAL A 149 6.00 -3.19 0.69
N LEU A 150 5.91 -1.91 0.34
CA LEU A 150 4.66 -1.28 -0.06
C LEU A 150 4.78 -0.90 -1.54
N ALA A 151 3.96 -1.53 -2.37
CA ALA A 151 3.93 -1.26 -3.79
C ALA A 151 2.55 -0.80 -4.24
N TRP A 152 2.48 0.04 -5.26
CA TRP A 152 1.22 0.50 -5.81
C TRP A 152 1.31 0.81 -7.29
N ARG A 153 0.16 0.68 -7.95
CA ARG A 153 -0.03 1.06 -9.34
C ARG A 153 -1.34 1.78 -9.50
N GLU A 154 -1.31 2.89 -10.22
CA GLU A 154 -2.52 3.56 -10.67
C GLU A 154 -3.07 2.81 -11.89
N GLY A 155 -4.28 2.29 -11.74
CA GLY A 155 -5.07 1.67 -12.80
C GLY A 155 -5.97 2.68 -13.51
N GLY A 156 -6.75 2.19 -14.48
CA GLY A 156 -7.55 3.02 -15.38
C GLY A 156 -8.41 4.08 -14.70
N HIS A 157 -8.56 5.22 -15.37
CA HIS A 157 -9.39 6.34 -14.91
C HIS A 157 -10.87 6.09 -15.20
N MET A 158 -11.72 6.27 -14.19
CA MET A 158 -13.16 6.40 -14.32
C MET A 158 -13.57 7.86 -14.18
N ALA A 159 -13.96 8.50 -15.28
CA ALA A 159 -14.52 9.85 -15.23
C ALA A 159 -16.03 9.81 -14.94
N LYS A 160 -16.47 10.44 -13.86
CA LYS A 160 -17.90 10.66 -13.59
C LYS A 160 -18.24 12.14 -13.76
N ARG A 161 -19.10 12.45 -14.73
CA ARG A 161 -19.66 13.79 -14.90
C ARG A 161 -20.86 13.96 -13.97
N PHE A 162 -20.87 15.03 -13.19
CA PHE A 162 -22.06 15.44 -12.46
C PHE A 162 -22.65 16.65 -13.17
N LYS A 163 -23.95 16.60 -13.52
CA LYS A 163 -24.63 17.78 -14.06
C LYS A 163 -24.84 18.78 -12.93
N LEU A 164 -24.02 19.83 -12.91
CA LEU A 164 -24.35 21.06 -12.18
C LEU A 164 -25.57 21.70 -12.85
N ARG A 165 -26.48 22.26 -12.04
CA ARG A 165 -27.57 23.09 -12.58
C ARG A 165 -26.96 24.38 -13.12
N ASP A 166 -27.51 24.92 -14.21
CA ASP A 166 -26.96 26.12 -14.86
C ASP A 166 -26.81 27.33 -13.91
N GLN A 167 -27.69 27.47 -12.92
CA GLN A 167 -27.57 28.51 -11.90
C GLN A 167 -26.37 28.29 -10.97
N ASP A 168 -26.10 27.05 -10.57
CA ASP A 168 -24.98 26.71 -9.69
C ASP A 168 -23.64 26.78 -10.44
N ALA A 169 -23.61 26.41 -11.71
CA ALA A 169 -22.43 26.57 -12.56
C ALA A 169 -22.03 28.04 -12.75
N LYS A 170 -23.03 28.95 -12.84
CA LYS A 170 -22.79 30.41 -12.88
C LYS A 170 -22.35 30.98 -11.53
N ARG A 171 -22.88 30.44 -10.43
CA ARG A 171 -22.58 30.89 -9.06
C ARG A 171 -21.21 30.39 -8.58
N TYR A 172 -20.78 29.22 -9.06
CA TYR A 172 -19.55 28.56 -8.65
C TYR A 172 -18.72 28.12 -9.88
N PRO A 173 -18.16 29.07 -10.65
CA PRO A 173 -17.46 28.77 -11.90
C PRO A 173 -16.18 27.94 -11.72
N HIS A 174 -15.64 27.86 -10.51
CA HIS A 174 -14.45 27.09 -10.18
C HIS A 174 -14.75 25.66 -9.68
N VAL A 175 -16.02 25.31 -9.50
CA VAL A 175 -16.37 23.95 -9.06
C VAL A 175 -16.26 23.00 -10.26
N PRO A 176 -15.45 21.94 -10.15
CA PRO A 176 -15.33 20.94 -11.21
C PRO A 176 -16.70 20.30 -11.51
N SER A 177 -17.12 20.37 -12.77
CA SER A 177 -18.31 19.67 -13.26
C SER A 177 -18.06 18.17 -13.55
N ASN A 178 -16.80 17.77 -13.52
CA ASN A 178 -16.33 16.40 -13.64
C ASN A 178 -15.46 16.05 -12.44
N VAL A 179 -15.64 14.85 -11.92
CA VAL A 179 -14.71 14.24 -10.97
C VAL A 179 -14.15 13.01 -11.66
N THR A 180 -12.83 12.99 -11.82
CA THR A 180 -12.13 11.80 -12.31
C THR A 180 -11.72 10.98 -11.09
N TYR A 181 -11.92 9.67 -11.15
CA TYR A 181 -11.44 8.74 -10.14
C TYR A 181 -10.40 7.84 -10.80
N SER A 182 -9.19 7.78 -10.26
CA SER A 182 -8.26 6.68 -10.54
C SER A 182 -8.48 5.57 -9.53
N ILE A 183 -8.30 4.31 -9.95
CA ILE A 183 -8.27 3.18 -9.02
C ILE A 183 -6.79 2.89 -8.75
N VAL A 184 -6.39 2.88 -7.49
CA VAL A 184 -5.03 2.52 -7.09
C VAL A 184 -5.06 1.12 -6.48
N THR A 185 -4.24 0.23 -7.01
CA THR A 185 -4.03 -1.12 -6.45
C THR A 185 -2.76 -1.10 -5.61
N TYR A 186 -2.85 -1.61 -4.38
CA TYR A 186 -1.73 -1.70 -3.44
C TYR A 186 -1.39 -3.16 -3.15
N TRP A 187 -0.10 -3.45 -3.08
CA TRP A 187 0.48 -4.67 -2.53
C TRP A 187 1.25 -4.33 -1.26
N ARG A 188 1.14 -5.18 -0.26
CA ARG A 188 1.90 -5.07 0.99
C ARG A 188 2.47 -6.45 1.32
N VAL A 189 3.79 -6.54 1.43
CA VAL A 189 4.48 -7.79 1.73
C VAL A 189 5.55 -7.52 2.78
N ARG A 190 5.58 -8.33 3.84
CA ARG A 190 6.68 -8.35 4.79
C ARG A 190 7.71 -9.39 4.31
N VAL A 191 8.98 -9.00 4.28
CA VAL A 191 10.09 -9.87 3.86
C VAL A 191 11.22 -9.85 4.88
N ALA A 192 11.87 -10.99 5.06
CA ALA A 192 13.09 -11.10 5.86
C ALA A 192 14.28 -11.18 4.90
N VAL A 193 15.16 -10.17 4.92
CA VAL A 193 16.37 -10.16 4.10
C VAL A 193 17.52 -10.69 4.94
N ARG A 194 18.22 -11.70 4.45
CA ARG A 194 19.46 -12.22 5.07
C ARG A 194 20.68 -11.75 4.29
N PRO A 195 21.88 -11.82 4.90
CA PRO A 195 23.11 -11.40 4.23
C PRO A 195 23.34 -12.15 2.91
N ALA A 196 23.68 -11.41 1.85
CA ALA A 196 23.93 -11.93 0.49
C ALA A 196 22.76 -12.76 -0.12
N GLU A 197 21.54 -12.65 0.41
CA GLU A 197 20.37 -13.35 -0.11
C GLU A 197 19.60 -12.47 -1.10
N THR A 198 19.07 -13.09 -2.17
CA THR A 198 18.03 -12.47 -3.00
C THR A 198 16.67 -12.99 -2.56
N VAL A 199 15.81 -12.09 -2.10
CA VAL A 199 14.42 -12.38 -1.76
C VAL A 199 13.52 -11.99 -2.93
N GLU A 200 12.77 -12.96 -3.45
CA GLU A 200 11.84 -12.75 -4.56
C GLU A 200 10.42 -12.50 -4.03
N ILE A 201 9.76 -11.45 -4.53
CA ILE A 201 8.36 -11.13 -4.23
C ILE A 201 7.53 -11.14 -5.50
N ALA A 202 6.36 -11.76 -5.42
CA ALA A 202 5.38 -11.78 -6.50
C ALA A 202 4.23 -10.83 -6.18
N MET A 203 3.90 -9.94 -7.12
CA MET A 203 2.79 -9.00 -7.03
C MET A 203 1.84 -9.28 -8.20
N SER A 204 0.67 -9.82 -7.90
CA SER A 204 -0.35 -10.10 -8.88
C SER A 204 -1.69 -9.47 -8.53
N ASP A 205 -2.55 -9.33 -9.52
CA ASP A 205 -3.93 -8.86 -9.32
C ASP A 205 -4.72 -9.72 -8.31
N ARG A 206 -4.32 -10.98 -8.10
CA ARG A 206 -4.95 -11.90 -7.14
C ARG A 206 -4.43 -11.79 -5.71
N ASN A 207 -3.22 -11.25 -5.50
CA ASN A 207 -2.64 -11.08 -4.18
C ASN A 207 -2.53 -9.61 -3.76
N ALA A 208 -3.24 -8.72 -4.46
CA ALA A 208 -3.37 -7.32 -4.07
C ALA A 208 -3.91 -7.23 -2.62
N TRP A 209 -3.25 -6.39 -1.82
CA TRP A 209 -3.65 -6.17 -0.44
C TRP A 209 -4.92 -5.31 -0.36
N MET A 210 -5.04 -4.28 -1.19
CA MET A 210 -6.26 -3.48 -1.32
C MET A 210 -6.34 -2.73 -2.65
N THR A 211 -7.55 -2.29 -2.98
CA THR A 211 -7.81 -1.30 -4.03
C THR A 211 -8.58 -0.13 -3.44
N ALA A 212 -8.25 1.10 -3.84
CA ALA A 212 -8.93 2.30 -3.39
C ALA A 212 -9.14 3.28 -4.54
N GLY A 213 -10.20 4.08 -4.45
CA GLY A 213 -10.39 5.22 -5.33
C GLY A 213 -9.46 6.36 -4.91
N ARG A 214 -8.88 7.05 -5.90
CA ARG A 214 -8.23 8.34 -5.75
C ARG A 214 -9.06 9.35 -6.53
N GLN A 215 -9.60 10.35 -5.83
CA GLN A 215 -10.31 11.43 -6.47
C GLN A 215 -9.30 12.41 -7.08
N GLU A 216 -9.33 12.56 -8.40
CA GLU A 216 -8.65 13.62 -9.13
C GLU A 216 -9.62 14.79 -9.29
N THR A 217 -9.21 15.98 -8.86
CA THR A 217 -9.97 17.21 -9.08
C THR A 217 -10.06 17.46 -10.58
N GLY A 218 -11.26 17.43 -11.15
CA GLY A 218 -11.45 17.73 -12.57
C GLY A 218 -11.20 19.20 -12.89
N SER A 219 -10.90 19.50 -14.15
CA SER A 219 -10.80 20.88 -14.64
C SER A 219 -12.20 21.51 -14.76
N PRO A 220 -12.41 22.77 -14.34
CA PRO A 220 -13.67 23.46 -14.58
C PRO A 220 -13.94 23.52 -16.10
N VAL A 221 -15.16 23.13 -16.50
CA VAL A 221 -15.60 23.29 -17.89
C VAL A 221 -16.01 24.75 -18.06
N LEU A 222 -15.33 25.46 -18.95
CA LEU A 222 -15.72 26.83 -19.30
C LEU A 222 -17.14 26.84 -19.87
N PRO A 223 -18.00 27.80 -19.47
CA PRO A 223 -19.35 27.89 -20.01
C PRO A 223 -19.30 28.00 -21.54
N ARG A 224 -20.14 27.19 -22.20
CA ARG A 224 -20.24 27.19 -23.66
C ARG A 224 -20.54 28.61 -24.14
N PRO A 225 -19.81 29.15 -25.14
CA PRO A 225 -20.13 30.46 -25.71
C PRO A 225 -21.59 30.48 -26.16
N PRO A 226 -22.34 31.57 -25.95
CA PRO A 226 -23.70 31.67 -26.47
C PRO A 226 -23.66 31.40 -27.97
N ALA A 227 -24.52 30.48 -28.43
CA ALA A 227 -24.68 30.22 -29.85
C ALA A 227 -24.94 31.56 -30.54
N ALA A 228 -24.08 31.94 -31.49
CA ALA A 228 -24.29 33.10 -32.32
C ALA A 228 -25.66 32.94 -32.99
N GLY A 229 -26.64 33.71 -32.53
CA GLY A 229 -27.97 33.76 -33.11
C GLY A 229 -27.83 34.23 -34.56
N GLY A 230 -27.88 33.29 -35.50
CA GLY A 230 -27.96 33.57 -36.92
C GLY A 230 -29.26 34.33 -37.19
N GLY A 231 -29.18 35.65 -37.20
CA GLY A 231 -30.25 36.53 -37.60
C GLY A 231 -30.70 36.19 -39.02
N SER A 232 -31.92 35.68 -39.14
CA SER A 232 -32.60 35.53 -40.42
C SER A 232 -33.00 36.93 -40.89
N GLN A 233 -32.19 37.55 -41.74
CA GLN A 233 -32.53 38.79 -42.43
C GLN A 233 -33.30 38.42 -43.71
N LYS A 234 -34.64 38.37 -43.64
CA LYS A 234 -35.52 38.33 -44.81
C LYS A 234 -35.49 39.71 -45.49
N GLY A 235 -34.82 39.81 -46.64
CA GLY A 235 -34.94 40.94 -47.55
C GLY A 235 -36.24 40.86 -48.35
N ARG A 236 -36.93 42.01 -48.45
CA ARG A 236 -38.07 42.26 -49.33
C ARG A 236 -37.61 42.54 -50.75
#